data_AF-A0A924ZIC2-F1
#
_entry.id   AF-A0A924ZIC2-F1
#
_cell.length_a   1.000
_cell.length_b   1.000
_cell.length_c   1.000
_cell.angle_alpha   90.00
_cell.angle_beta   90.00
_cell.angle_gamma   90.00
#
_symmetry.space_group_name_H-M   'P 1'
#
loop_
_entity.id
_entity.type
_entity.pdbx_description
1 polymer ?
#
loop_
_entity_poly.entity_id
_entity_poly.type
_entity_poly.pdbx_seq_one_letter_code
_entity_poly.pdbx_strand_id
1 'polypeptide(L)'
;APRWQIAGFLPAKPVTLQETTGRNMLGFKDGTANPSTQDAGLMHSLVWVQPGAKGEPAWTAGGSYQVIRLIRNLVERWDRTQLAGQEAIIGRHKLSGAPLGMQNENDTPDFTSPLMPPKAHIRLANPRTAATEQNRIFRRGYNYSLGLDRAGHMNMGLIFASYQASLDDGFRSVQQRLNGEPLEEYIKPFGGGYFFTFPGVSSDQDFLGSALL
;
A
#
# COMPACT_ATOMS: atom_id res chain seq x y z
N ALA A 1 19.90 11.55 -18.84
CA ALA A 1 19.62 12.14 -17.51
C ALA A 1 18.48 11.37 -16.85
N PRO A 2 18.46 11.20 -15.51
CA PRO A 2 17.34 10.55 -14.83
C PRO A 2 16.03 11.31 -15.05
N ARG A 3 14.91 10.58 -15.26
CA ARG A 3 13.58 11.20 -15.49
C ARG A 3 13.02 11.82 -14.20
N TRP A 4 13.19 11.15 -13.06
CA TRP A 4 12.83 11.62 -11.72
C TRP A 4 13.54 10.76 -10.67
N GLN A 5 13.67 11.30 -9.45
CA GLN A 5 14.17 10.57 -8.28
C GLN A 5 13.50 11.14 -7.03
N ILE A 6 13.13 10.26 -6.09
CA ILE A 6 12.67 10.65 -4.76
C ILE A 6 13.28 9.69 -3.73
N ALA A 7 13.87 10.24 -2.68
CA ALA A 7 14.42 9.44 -1.58
C ALA A 7 13.31 9.13 -0.56
N GLY A 8 13.26 7.89 -0.11
CA GLY A 8 12.31 7.43 0.89
C GLY A 8 13.00 6.81 2.10
N PHE A 9 12.26 6.68 3.19
CA PHE A 9 12.72 6.03 4.42
C PHE A 9 11.60 5.24 5.10
N LEU A 10 11.99 4.22 5.85
CA LEU A 10 11.12 3.55 6.80
C LEU A 10 11.37 4.12 8.20
N PRO A 11 10.37 4.07 9.09
CA PRO A 11 10.60 4.37 10.51
C PRO A 11 11.75 3.54 11.06
N ALA A 12 12.53 4.13 11.96
CA ALA A 12 13.55 3.39 12.69
C ALA A 12 12.88 2.22 13.43
N LYS A 13 13.41 0.99 13.26
CA LYS A 13 12.95 -0.14 14.05
C LYS A 13 13.29 0.13 15.52
N PRO A 14 12.34 -0.01 16.46
CA PRO A 14 12.68 0.11 17.89
C PRO A 14 13.70 -0.96 18.28
N VAL A 15 14.55 -0.67 19.27
CA VAL A 15 15.63 -1.55 19.77
C VAL A 15 15.07 -2.78 20.53
N THR A 16 13.75 -2.94 20.59
CA THR A 16 13.08 -4.07 21.23
C THR A 16 12.95 -5.27 20.30
N LEU A 17 12.99 -6.49 20.85
CA LEU A 17 12.90 -7.77 20.12
C LEU A 17 11.60 -8.03 19.35
N GLN A 18 10.59 -7.18 19.50
CA GLN A 18 9.33 -7.30 18.76
C GLN A 18 9.38 -6.43 17.50
N GLU A 19 9.28 -7.08 16.33
CA GLU A 19 8.99 -6.36 15.09
C GLU A 19 7.62 -5.68 15.23
N THR A 20 7.60 -4.36 15.03
CA THR A 20 6.37 -3.57 15.07
C THR A 20 6.12 -2.97 13.69
N THR A 21 4.87 -2.92 13.28
CA THR A 21 4.47 -2.28 12.02
C THR A 21 4.88 -0.81 12.04
N GLY A 22 5.61 -0.39 11.00
CA GLY A 22 6.05 1.00 10.84
C GLY A 22 4.88 1.96 10.75
N ARG A 23 5.08 3.22 11.16
CA ARG A 23 4.11 4.30 10.99
C ARG A 23 4.37 5.14 9.76
N ASN A 24 3.30 5.61 9.13
CA ASN A 24 3.38 6.59 8.05
C ASN A 24 3.34 8.04 8.57
N MET A 25 3.44 9.01 7.67
CA MET A 25 3.41 10.46 8.01
C MET A 25 2.07 10.97 8.57
N LEU A 26 0.99 10.18 8.53
CA LEU A 26 -0.25 10.50 9.24
C LEU A 26 -0.26 9.94 10.66
N GLY A 27 0.80 9.22 11.05
CA GLY A 27 0.98 8.62 12.37
C GLY A 27 0.30 7.27 12.55
N PHE A 28 -0.25 6.65 11.51
CA PHE A 28 -0.91 5.35 11.56
C PHE A 28 0.07 4.22 11.24
N LYS A 29 -0.11 3.05 11.89
CA LYS A 29 0.59 1.82 11.50
C LYS A 29 0.22 1.46 10.05
N ASP A 30 1.21 1.20 9.22
CA ASP A 30 1.04 1.00 7.79
C ASP A 30 1.76 -0.27 7.33
N GLY A 31 0.96 -1.31 7.04
CA GLY A 31 1.46 -2.63 6.68
C GLY A 31 0.70 -3.79 7.33
N THR A 32 -0.07 -3.51 8.39
CA THR A 32 -0.81 -4.49 9.21
C THR A 32 -1.56 -5.55 8.42
N ALA A 33 -2.31 -5.16 7.39
CA ALA A 33 -3.17 -6.06 6.62
C ALA A 33 -2.53 -6.58 5.31
N ASN A 34 -1.20 -6.49 5.17
CA ASN A 34 -0.53 -7.05 4.01
C ASN A 34 -0.69 -8.58 3.97
N PRO A 35 -0.83 -9.18 2.77
CA PRO A 35 -0.59 -10.61 2.57
C PRO A 35 0.77 -11.02 3.15
N SER A 36 0.81 -12.16 3.85
CA SER A 36 2.06 -12.69 4.41
C SER A 36 3.00 -13.14 3.31
N THR A 37 4.23 -12.64 3.30
CA THR A 37 5.26 -13.08 2.34
C THR A 37 5.80 -14.48 2.64
N GLN A 38 5.48 -15.05 3.81
CA GLN A 38 5.82 -16.42 4.16
C GLN A 38 4.81 -17.44 3.62
N ASP A 39 3.63 -16.98 3.18
CA ASP A 39 2.62 -17.82 2.54
C ASP A 39 2.87 -17.86 1.02
N ALA A 40 3.63 -18.88 0.59
CA ALA A 40 3.98 -19.04 -0.81
C ALA A 40 2.76 -19.22 -1.72
N GLY A 41 1.72 -19.92 -1.25
CA GLY A 41 0.48 -20.12 -2.01
C GLY A 41 -0.28 -18.81 -2.23
N LEU A 42 -0.35 -17.98 -1.19
CA LEU A 42 -0.95 -16.65 -1.27
C LEU A 42 -0.14 -15.68 -2.14
N MET A 43 1.20 -15.71 -2.07
CA MET A 43 2.04 -14.88 -2.93
C MET A 43 1.92 -15.31 -4.39
N HIS A 44 1.86 -16.62 -4.62
CA HIS A 44 1.62 -17.19 -5.94
C HIS A 44 0.28 -16.73 -6.53
N SER A 45 -0.80 -16.68 -5.73
CA SER A 45 -2.10 -16.22 -6.24
C SER A 45 -2.22 -14.70 -6.41
N LEU A 46 -1.58 -13.90 -5.54
CA LEU A 46 -1.80 -12.45 -5.52
C LEU A 46 -0.70 -11.63 -6.20
N VAL A 47 0.55 -12.07 -6.16
CA VAL A 47 1.72 -11.22 -6.49
C VAL A 47 2.40 -11.64 -7.78
N TRP A 48 2.55 -12.94 -8.02
CA TRP A 48 3.31 -13.48 -9.15
C TRP A 48 2.44 -13.75 -10.36
N VAL A 49 2.88 -13.26 -11.53
CA VAL A 49 2.26 -13.65 -12.81
C VAL A 49 2.52 -15.13 -13.07
N GLN A 50 1.45 -15.84 -13.39
CA GLN A 50 1.48 -17.28 -13.57
C GLN A 50 1.94 -17.68 -14.98
N PRO A 51 2.68 -18.79 -15.13
CA PRO A 51 2.95 -19.36 -16.45
C PRO A 51 1.65 -19.62 -17.23
N GLY A 52 1.57 -19.11 -18.46
CA GLY A 52 0.36 -19.25 -19.28
C GLY A 52 -0.84 -18.43 -18.81
N ALA A 53 -0.64 -17.44 -17.93
CA ALA A 53 -1.69 -16.50 -17.56
C ALA A 53 -2.33 -15.87 -18.82
N LYS A 54 -3.66 -15.78 -18.82
CA LYS A 54 -4.40 -15.33 -20.00
C LYS A 54 -4.05 -13.86 -20.31
N GLY A 55 -3.61 -13.62 -21.55
CA GLY A 55 -3.27 -12.26 -22.00
C GLY A 55 -1.87 -11.80 -21.59
N GLU A 56 -1.10 -12.66 -20.92
CA GLU A 56 0.27 -12.37 -20.50
C GLU A 56 1.28 -13.02 -21.46
N PRO A 57 2.28 -12.27 -21.95
CA PRO A 57 3.41 -12.84 -22.67
C PRO A 57 4.20 -13.82 -21.81
N ALA A 58 4.79 -14.86 -22.40
CA ALA A 58 5.52 -15.89 -21.64
C ALA A 58 6.65 -15.33 -20.75
N TRP A 59 7.29 -14.22 -21.17
CA TRP A 59 8.38 -13.59 -20.43
C TRP A 59 7.95 -12.96 -19.10
N THR A 60 6.66 -12.72 -18.86
CA THR A 60 6.18 -12.12 -17.62
C THR A 60 6.03 -13.14 -16.49
N ALA A 61 6.06 -14.44 -16.79
CA ALA A 61 5.89 -15.51 -15.80
C ALA A 61 6.95 -15.42 -14.67
N GLY A 62 6.49 -15.37 -13.42
CA GLY A 62 7.35 -15.15 -12.24
C GLY A 62 7.70 -13.69 -11.94
N GLY A 63 7.27 -12.75 -12.79
CA GLY A 63 7.33 -11.31 -12.53
C GLY A 63 6.11 -10.80 -11.76
N SER A 64 6.03 -9.48 -11.58
CA SER A 64 4.90 -8.83 -10.89
C SER A 64 4.66 -7.43 -11.43
N TYR A 65 3.40 -7.04 -11.57
CA TYR A 65 3.08 -5.64 -11.84
C TYR A 65 3.39 -4.80 -10.61
N GLN A 66 4.05 -3.67 -10.82
CA GLN A 66 4.36 -2.71 -9.78
C GLN A 66 3.64 -1.38 -10.03
N VAL A 67 3.01 -0.85 -8.99
CA VAL A 67 2.48 0.52 -9.01
C VAL A 67 3.27 1.37 -8.04
N ILE A 68 3.77 2.50 -8.52
CA ILE A 68 4.32 3.56 -7.69
C ILE A 68 3.37 4.76 -7.71
N ARG A 69 2.99 5.27 -6.54
CA ARG A 69 2.28 6.55 -6.41
C ARG A 69 3.07 7.45 -5.45
N LEU A 70 3.40 8.65 -5.91
CA LEU A 70 3.95 9.69 -5.05
C LEU A 70 2.78 10.49 -4.50
N ILE A 71 2.56 10.38 -3.20
CA ILE A 71 1.39 10.92 -2.51
C ILE A 71 1.86 11.92 -1.47
N ARG A 72 1.50 13.19 -1.62
CA ARG A 72 1.75 14.20 -0.60
C ARG A 72 0.70 14.10 0.50
N ASN A 73 1.13 14.24 1.74
CA ASN A 73 0.27 14.32 2.90
C ASN A 73 0.14 15.78 3.31
N LEU A 74 -1.10 16.25 3.52
CA LEU A 74 -1.40 17.59 4.01
C LEU A 74 -1.35 17.59 5.54
N VAL A 75 -0.15 17.37 6.09
CA VAL A 75 0.07 17.03 7.51
C VAL A 75 -0.43 18.11 8.47
N GLU A 76 -0.30 19.39 8.12
CA GLU A 76 -0.76 20.50 8.98
C GLU A 76 -2.28 20.57 9.05
N ARG A 77 -2.98 20.13 8.00
CA ARG A 77 -4.44 19.99 8.02
C ARG A 77 -4.81 18.78 8.86
N TRP A 78 -4.15 17.65 8.61
CA TRP A 78 -4.39 16.39 9.32
C TRP A 78 -4.21 16.53 10.83
N ASP A 79 -3.15 17.18 11.29
CA ASP A 79 -2.83 17.33 12.71
C ASP A 79 -3.82 18.23 13.47
N ARG A 80 -4.65 19.00 12.76
CA ARG A 80 -5.75 19.78 13.33
C ARG A 80 -7.08 19.01 13.35
N THR A 81 -7.18 17.89 12.64
CA THR A 81 -8.35 17.01 12.69
C THR A 81 -8.35 16.25 14.01
N GLN A 82 -9.50 16.23 14.70
CA GLN A 82 -9.65 15.49 15.95
C GLN A 82 -9.30 14.00 15.76
N LEU A 83 -8.69 13.39 16.79
CA LEU A 83 -8.26 11.99 16.74
C LEU A 83 -9.38 11.05 16.31
N ALA A 84 -10.59 11.19 16.86
CA ALA A 84 -11.74 10.38 16.47
C ALA A 84 -12.09 10.51 14.97
N GLY A 85 -11.94 11.71 14.40
CA GLY A 85 -12.10 11.94 12.96
C GLY A 85 -11.02 11.24 12.14
N GLN A 86 -9.76 11.32 12.57
CA GLN A 86 -8.66 10.61 11.92
C GLN A 86 -8.87 9.09 11.94
N GLU A 87 -9.24 8.53 13.09
CA GLU A 87 -9.50 7.11 13.26
C GLU A 87 -10.72 6.64 12.48
N ALA A 88 -11.77 7.46 12.38
CA ALA A 88 -12.95 7.18 11.55
C ALA A 88 -12.61 7.16 10.05
N ILE A 89 -11.78 8.09 9.57
CA ILE A 89 -11.31 8.12 8.18
C ILE A 89 -10.54 6.84 7.85
N ILE A 90 -9.63 6.41 8.74
CA ILE A 90 -8.80 5.22 8.50
C ILE A 90 -9.59 3.92 8.74
N GLY A 91 -10.41 3.85 9.78
CA GLY A 91 -11.08 2.64 10.28
C GLY A 91 -10.25 1.84 11.28
N ARG A 92 -9.20 2.43 11.87
CA ARG A 92 -8.36 1.82 12.91
C ARG A 92 -8.06 2.80 14.02
N HIS A 93 -7.78 2.29 15.21
CA HIS A 93 -7.20 3.07 16.29
C HIS A 93 -5.76 3.47 15.96
N LYS A 94 -5.43 4.75 16.10
CA LYS A 94 -4.13 5.31 15.71
C LYS A 94 -3.01 4.71 16.54
N LEU A 95 -3.21 4.55 17.85
CA LEU A 95 -2.20 4.03 18.77
C LEU A 95 -1.98 2.52 18.59
N SER A 96 -3.00 1.70 18.85
CA SER A 96 -2.87 0.24 18.83
C SER A 96 -2.76 -0.31 17.40
N GLY A 97 -3.35 0.37 16.43
CA GLY A 97 -3.55 -0.13 15.07
C GLY A 97 -4.72 -1.11 14.96
N ALA A 98 -5.46 -1.40 16.03
CA ALA A 98 -6.62 -2.30 15.97
C ALA A 98 -7.74 -1.72 15.09
N PRO A 99 -8.54 -2.54 14.40
CA PRO A 99 -9.80 -2.08 13.82
C PRO A 99 -10.67 -1.39 14.87
N LEU A 100 -11.46 -0.39 14.48
CA LEU A 100 -12.35 0.30 15.40
C LEU A 100 -13.30 -0.68 16.10
N GLY A 101 -13.33 -0.62 17.44
CA GLY A 101 -14.13 -1.53 18.27
C GLY A 101 -13.42 -2.85 18.65
N MET A 102 -12.16 -3.03 18.23
CA MET A 102 -11.35 -4.21 18.53
C MET A 102 -10.08 -3.84 19.32
N GLN A 103 -9.32 -4.83 19.78
CA GLN A 103 -8.25 -4.61 20.76
C GLN A 103 -6.85 -4.75 20.15
N ASN A 104 -6.64 -5.73 19.27
CA ASN A 104 -5.34 -6.04 18.72
C ASN A 104 -5.20 -5.55 17.29
N GLU A 105 -3.98 -5.16 16.92
CA GLU A 105 -3.63 -4.71 15.57
C GLU A 105 -4.08 -5.72 14.49
N ASN A 106 -3.87 -7.01 14.74
CA ASN A 106 -4.13 -8.08 13.78
C ASN A 106 -5.55 -8.67 13.88
N ASP A 107 -6.43 -8.09 14.70
CA ASP A 107 -7.84 -8.51 14.71
C ASP A 107 -8.46 -8.29 13.32
N THR A 108 -9.35 -9.20 12.93
CA THR A 108 -10.08 -9.09 11.66
C THR A 108 -11.19 -8.05 11.81
N PRO A 109 -11.21 -6.96 11.03
CA PRO A 109 -12.24 -5.92 11.14
C PRO A 109 -13.66 -6.47 11.00
N ASP A 110 -14.55 -6.06 11.90
CA ASP A 110 -15.99 -6.24 11.74
C ASP A 110 -16.61 -5.05 10.98
N PHE A 111 -16.93 -5.25 9.72
CA PHE A 111 -17.57 -4.23 8.87
C PHE A 111 -19.10 -4.14 9.04
N THR A 112 -19.70 -5.03 9.82
CA THR A 112 -21.12 -4.93 10.20
C THR A 112 -21.33 -4.02 11.42
N SER A 113 -20.27 -3.81 12.22
CA SER A 113 -20.29 -2.93 13.37
C SER A 113 -20.57 -1.47 12.98
N PRO A 114 -21.45 -0.76 13.73
CA PRO A 114 -21.70 0.67 13.51
C PRO A 114 -20.47 1.54 13.85
N LEU A 115 -19.48 0.99 14.57
CA LEU A 115 -18.22 1.67 14.87
C LEU A 115 -17.30 1.79 13.65
N MET A 116 -17.56 1.02 12.58
CA MET A 116 -16.79 1.10 11.34
C MET A 116 -17.54 1.94 10.28
N PRO A 117 -17.09 3.18 9.99
CA PRO A 117 -17.72 3.99 8.96
C PRO A 117 -17.77 3.28 7.61
N PRO A 118 -18.86 3.43 6.83
CA PRO A 118 -19.01 2.76 5.53
C PRO A 118 -17.94 3.19 4.52
N LYS A 119 -17.39 4.40 4.67
CA LYS A 119 -16.33 4.96 3.83
C LYS A 119 -14.94 4.97 4.50
N ALA A 120 -14.74 4.19 5.56
CA ALA A 120 -13.41 4.06 6.16
C ALA A 120 -12.41 3.46 5.15
N HIS A 121 -11.19 4.00 5.11
CA HIS A 121 -10.16 3.64 4.14
C HIS A 121 -9.93 2.12 4.08
N ILE A 122 -9.75 1.46 5.23
CA ILE A 122 -9.50 0.00 5.25
C ILE A 122 -10.68 -0.82 4.69
N ARG A 123 -11.91 -0.32 4.84
CA ARG A 123 -13.14 -1.00 4.42
C ARG A 123 -13.33 -0.89 2.91
N LEU A 124 -13.04 0.28 2.35
CA LEU A 124 -13.06 0.51 0.90
C LEU A 124 -11.91 -0.23 0.20
N ALA A 125 -10.70 -0.16 0.77
CA ALA A 125 -9.52 -0.81 0.21
C ALA A 125 -9.69 -2.34 0.12
N ASN A 126 -10.14 -2.96 1.22
CA ASN A 126 -10.39 -4.38 1.31
C ASN A 126 -11.72 -4.66 2.03
N PRO A 127 -12.83 -4.85 1.28
CA PRO A 127 -14.14 -5.20 1.85
C PRO A 127 -14.21 -6.58 2.53
N ARG A 128 -13.19 -7.43 2.36
CA ARG A 128 -13.08 -8.77 2.98
C ARG A 128 -14.24 -9.69 2.64
N THR A 129 -14.68 -9.66 1.38
CA THR A 129 -15.62 -10.64 0.83
C THR A 129 -14.89 -11.61 -0.10
N ALA A 130 -15.46 -12.79 -0.31
CA ALA A 130 -14.91 -13.79 -1.25
C ALA A 130 -14.70 -13.21 -2.66
N ALA A 131 -15.59 -12.32 -3.12
CA ALA A 131 -15.49 -11.67 -4.42
C ALA A 131 -14.32 -10.67 -4.53
N THR A 132 -13.84 -10.13 -3.41
CA THR A 132 -12.76 -9.14 -3.36
C THR A 132 -11.40 -9.71 -2.98
N GLU A 133 -11.33 -11.00 -2.66
CA GLU A 133 -10.12 -11.66 -2.15
C GLU A 133 -8.96 -11.58 -3.15
N GLN A 134 -9.26 -11.75 -4.44
CA GLN A 134 -8.30 -11.61 -5.53
C GLN A 134 -7.81 -10.17 -5.75
N ASN A 135 -8.50 -9.16 -5.19
CA ASN A 135 -8.10 -7.77 -5.35
C ASN A 135 -7.04 -7.30 -4.34
N ARG A 136 -6.59 -8.19 -3.46
CA ARG A 136 -5.57 -7.87 -2.47
C ARG A 136 -4.24 -7.59 -3.18
N ILE A 137 -3.52 -6.61 -2.66
CA ILE A 137 -2.21 -6.18 -3.15
C ILE A 137 -1.17 -6.30 -2.04
N PHE A 138 0.07 -6.61 -2.39
CA PHE A 138 1.18 -6.53 -1.46
C PHE A 138 1.76 -5.10 -1.48
N ARG A 139 1.65 -4.36 -0.38
CA ARG A 139 2.13 -2.97 -0.30
C ARG A 139 3.50 -2.91 0.37
N ARG A 140 4.39 -2.08 -0.17
CA ARG A 140 5.74 -1.86 0.38
C ARG A 140 6.15 -0.40 0.22
N GLY A 141 5.33 0.49 0.79
CA GLY A 141 5.54 1.93 0.73
C GLY A 141 6.65 2.43 1.65
N TYR A 142 7.13 3.64 1.35
CA TYR A 142 8.14 4.36 2.11
C TYR A 142 7.64 5.77 2.40
N ASN A 143 7.95 6.32 3.58
CA ASN A 143 7.73 7.74 3.80
C ASN A 143 8.76 8.55 3.00
N TYR A 144 8.42 9.80 2.67
CA TYR A 144 9.41 10.77 2.19
C TYR A 144 9.24 12.10 2.92
N SER A 145 10.31 12.87 2.99
CA SER A 145 10.31 14.27 3.44
C SER A 145 11.32 15.05 2.60
N LEU A 146 10.84 16.10 1.93
CA LEU A 146 11.62 16.97 1.04
C LEU A 146 11.76 18.40 1.59
N GLY A 147 11.45 18.60 2.88
CA GLY A 147 11.47 19.92 3.51
C GLY A 147 10.17 20.70 3.28
N LEU A 148 10.28 22.00 2.98
CA LEU A 148 9.14 22.90 2.78
C LEU A 148 8.93 23.20 1.29
N ASP A 149 7.68 23.39 0.90
CA ASP A 149 7.32 23.95 -0.41
C ASP A 149 7.43 25.48 -0.43
N ARG A 150 7.18 26.08 -1.61
CA ARG A 150 7.25 27.54 -1.80
C ARG A 150 6.26 28.35 -0.95
N ALA A 151 5.21 27.72 -0.44
CA ALA A 151 4.22 28.35 0.44
C ALA A 151 4.55 28.12 1.93
N GLY A 152 5.66 27.45 2.24
CA GLY A 152 6.06 27.14 3.62
C GLY A 152 5.34 25.94 4.22
N HIS A 153 4.64 25.13 3.42
CA HIS A 153 4.02 23.89 3.89
C HIS A 153 4.99 22.72 3.78
N MET A 154 4.87 21.76 4.68
CA MET A 154 5.63 20.53 4.66
C MET A 154 5.39 19.75 3.36
N ASN A 155 6.49 19.37 2.71
CA ASN A 155 6.52 18.53 1.53
C ASN A 155 6.95 17.13 1.92
N MET A 156 6.00 16.40 2.50
CA MET A 156 6.21 15.04 2.96
C MET A 156 5.00 14.17 2.63
N GLY A 157 5.19 12.86 2.69
CA GLY A 157 4.10 11.92 2.49
C GLY A 157 4.59 10.51 2.25
N LEU A 158 3.94 9.84 1.30
CA LEU A 158 4.14 8.42 1.02
C LEU A 158 4.59 8.21 -0.43
N ILE A 159 5.70 7.49 -0.60
CA ILE A 159 6.03 6.75 -1.82
C ILE A 159 5.30 5.43 -1.69
N PHE A 160 4.07 5.37 -2.17
CA PHE A 160 3.31 4.13 -2.18
C PHE A 160 3.88 3.22 -3.26
N ALA A 161 4.17 1.97 -2.89
CA ALA A 161 4.52 0.92 -3.82
C ALA A 161 3.62 -0.29 -3.57
N SER A 162 3.07 -0.88 -4.63
CA SER A 162 2.34 -2.15 -4.55
C SER A 162 2.75 -3.13 -5.63
N TYR A 163 2.59 -4.41 -5.31
CA TYR A 163 2.88 -5.55 -6.16
C TYR A 163 1.65 -6.44 -6.26
N GLN A 164 1.36 -6.88 -7.48
CA GLN A 164 0.21 -7.71 -7.80
C GLN A 164 0.42 -8.46 -9.12
N ALA A 165 -0.20 -9.63 -9.26
CA ALA A 165 -0.14 -10.44 -10.47
C ALA A 165 -0.95 -9.83 -11.63
N SER A 166 -1.94 -8.97 -11.34
CA SER A 166 -2.80 -8.32 -12.33
C SER A 166 -3.07 -6.87 -11.89
N LEU A 167 -2.85 -5.90 -12.77
CA LEU A 167 -3.16 -4.49 -12.47
C LEU A 167 -4.65 -4.25 -12.29
N ASP A 168 -5.48 -4.95 -13.08
CA ASP A 168 -6.94 -4.80 -13.07
C ASP A 168 -7.52 -5.40 -11.80
N ASP A 169 -7.10 -6.62 -11.44
CA ASP A 169 -7.57 -7.25 -10.21
C ASP A 169 -7.01 -6.55 -8.98
N GLY A 170 -5.75 -6.13 -8.98
CA GLY A 170 -5.11 -5.49 -7.83
C GLY A 170 -5.37 -3.99 -7.73
N PHE A 171 -4.34 -3.19 -8.04
CA PHE A 171 -4.33 -1.75 -7.74
C PHE A 171 -5.51 -0.99 -8.34
N ARG A 172 -5.93 -1.27 -9.58
CA ARG A 172 -7.02 -0.54 -10.24
C ARG A 172 -8.35 -0.78 -9.54
N SER A 173 -8.69 -2.04 -9.24
CA SER A 173 -9.90 -2.38 -8.48
C SER A 173 -9.91 -1.75 -7.09
N VAL A 174 -8.78 -1.77 -6.38
CA VAL A 174 -8.66 -1.13 -5.05
C VAL A 174 -8.83 0.39 -5.17
N GLN A 175 -8.09 1.04 -6.05
CA GLN A 175 -8.15 2.49 -6.22
C GLN A 175 -9.53 2.96 -6.68
N GLN A 176 -10.22 2.20 -7.53
CA GLN A 176 -11.58 2.51 -7.96
C GLN A 176 -12.56 2.57 -6.79
N ARG A 177 -12.42 1.68 -5.80
CA ARG A 177 -13.23 1.71 -4.57
C ARG A 177 -12.85 2.87 -3.64
N LEU A 178 -11.58 3.29 -3.68
CA LEU A 178 -11.07 4.41 -2.88
C LEU A 178 -11.44 5.78 -3.45
N ASN A 179 -11.83 5.87 -4.73
CA ASN A 179 -12.20 7.17 -5.32
C ASN A 179 -13.36 7.83 -4.54
N GLY A 180 -13.14 9.07 -4.09
CA GLY A 180 -14.09 9.83 -3.28
C GLY A 180 -14.12 9.42 -1.80
N GLU A 181 -13.07 8.75 -1.31
CA GLU A 181 -12.90 8.47 0.11
C GLU A 181 -12.60 9.75 0.92
N PRO A 182 -12.95 9.79 2.21
CA PRO A 182 -12.64 10.94 3.07
C PRO A 182 -11.14 11.28 3.18
N LEU A 183 -10.25 10.30 2.99
CA LEU A 183 -8.80 10.52 3.08
C LEU A 183 -8.28 11.47 1.99
N GLU A 184 -8.97 11.59 0.85
CA GLU A 184 -8.60 12.49 -0.25
C GLU A 184 -8.50 13.96 0.18
N GLU A 185 -9.18 14.38 1.25
CA GLU A 185 -9.05 15.73 1.81
C GLU A 185 -7.67 16.03 2.41
N TYR A 186 -6.89 14.98 2.68
CA TYR A 186 -5.61 15.02 3.41
C TYR A 186 -4.44 14.46 2.61
N ILE A 187 -4.68 13.89 1.43
CA ILE A 187 -3.64 13.35 0.56
C ILE A 187 -3.76 13.89 -0.86
N LYS A 188 -2.63 14.00 -1.56
CA LYS A 188 -2.59 14.48 -2.94
C LYS A 188 -1.57 13.69 -3.77
N PRO A 189 -2.01 12.72 -4.59
CA PRO A 189 -1.15 12.08 -5.58
C PRO A 189 -0.62 13.11 -6.57
N PHE A 190 0.69 13.09 -6.86
CA PHE A 190 1.33 14.05 -7.77
C PHE A 190 2.31 13.41 -8.76
N GLY A 191 2.56 12.11 -8.65
CA GLY A 191 3.48 11.40 -9.53
C GLY A 191 3.47 9.90 -9.33
N GLY A 192 4.41 9.23 -9.97
CA GLY A 192 4.57 7.77 -9.95
C GLY A 192 4.42 7.14 -11.34
N GLY A 193 4.03 5.87 -11.38
CA GLY A 193 3.88 5.13 -12.63
C GLY A 193 3.45 3.68 -12.42
N TYR A 194 3.10 3.03 -13.53
CA TYR A 194 2.88 1.59 -13.62
C TYR A 194 4.08 0.96 -14.32
N PHE A 195 4.57 -0.12 -13.74
CA PHE A 195 5.76 -0.83 -14.20
C PHE A 195 5.53 -2.34 -14.12
N PHE A 196 6.43 -3.08 -14.75
CA PHE A 196 6.53 -4.51 -14.57
C PHE A 196 7.88 -4.84 -13.93
N THR A 197 7.86 -5.59 -12.84
CA THR A 197 9.06 -6.13 -12.20
C THR A 197 9.36 -7.47 -12.85
N PHE A 198 10.53 -7.56 -13.47
CA PHE A 198 10.95 -8.78 -14.17
C PHE A 198 11.04 -9.99 -13.24
N PRO A 199 10.93 -11.20 -13.79
CA PRO A 199 11.27 -12.42 -13.08
C PRO A 199 12.70 -12.40 -12.53
N GLY A 200 12.95 -13.22 -11.52
CA GLY A 200 14.29 -13.35 -10.93
C GLY A 200 15.29 -13.98 -11.91
N VAL A 201 16.56 -13.62 -11.75
CA VAL A 201 17.68 -14.17 -12.53
C VAL A 201 17.94 -15.61 -12.10
N SER A 202 18.02 -16.55 -13.04
CA SER A 202 18.06 -17.99 -12.74
C SER A 202 19.46 -18.60 -12.66
N SER A 203 20.50 -17.91 -13.16
CA SER A 203 21.89 -18.39 -13.12
C SER A 203 22.89 -17.26 -13.32
N ASP A 204 24.18 -17.53 -13.11
CA ASP A 204 25.27 -16.57 -13.33
C ASP A 204 25.45 -16.15 -14.80
N GLN A 205 24.82 -16.87 -15.74
CA GLN A 205 24.81 -16.55 -17.17
C GLN A 205 23.55 -15.80 -17.60
N ASP A 206 22.61 -15.60 -16.68
CA ASP A 206 21.35 -14.91 -16.92
C ASP A 206 21.45 -13.45 -16.44
N PHE A 207 20.57 -12.59 -16.95
CA PHE A 207 20.49 -11.18 -16.57
C PHE A 207 19.05 -10.70 -16.45
N LEU A 208 18.84 -9.63 -15.68
CA LEU A 208 17.50 -9.10 -15.44
C LEU A 208 16.84 -8.65 -16.76
N GLY A 209 15.69 -9.25 -17.08
CA GLY A 209 14.95 -8.94 -18.31
C GLY A 209 15.36 -9.77 -19.54
N SER A 210 16.23 -10.76 -19.39
CA SER A 210 16.67 -11.65 -20.48
C SER A 210 15.53 -12.32 -21.25
N ALA A 211 14.45 -12.74 -20.58
CA ALA A 211 13.31 -13.37 -21.24
C ALA A 211 12.50 -12.42 -22.16
N LEU A 212 12.64 -11.10 -21.98
CA LEU A 212 11.94 -10.08 -22.78
C LEU A 212 12.77 -9.61 -23.98
N LEU A 213 14.09 -9.55 -23.86
CA LEU A 213 15.02 -8.93 -24.81
C LEU A 213 15.59 -9.93 -25.83
#